data_AF-A0AAW6R5W7-F1
#
_entry.id   AF-A0AAW6R5W7-F1
#
_cell.length_a   1.000
_cell.length_b   1.000
_cell.length_c   1.000
_cell.angle_alpha   90.00
_cell.angle_beta   90.00
_cell.angle_gamma   90.00
#
_symmetry.space_group_name_H-M   'P 1'
#
loop_
_entity.id
_entity.type
_entity.pdbx_description
1 polymer ?
#
loop_
_entity_poly.entity_id
_entity_poly.type
_entity_poly.pdbx_seq_one_letter_code
_entity_poly.pdbx_strand_id
1 'polypeptide(L)'
;MLTPNAALDPVGVAAGLAGAVSMAFGTVLTRKWQPPVPLLTFTAWQLAAGGLLLVPVALVFDPPIPMPTGTNVLGLAWLGLIGAGLTYFLWFRGISRLEPTVVSLLGFLSPGTAVLLGWLFLD
;
A
#
# COMPACT_ATOMS: atom_id res chain seq x y z
N MET A 1 -4.04 6.89 19.65
CA MET A 1 -3.67 7.58 20.90
C MET A 1 -2.75 6.67 21.69
N LEU A 2 -1.44 6.96 21.75
CA LEU A 2 -0.49 6.18 22.55
C LEU A 2 -0.58 6.67 24.01
N THR A 3 -1.40 6.02 24.81
CA THR A 3 -1.49 6.30 26.26
C THR A 3 -0.21 5.78 26.95
N PRO A 4 0.27 6.37 28.06
CA PRO A 4 1.51 5.96 28.74
C PRO A 4 1.56 4.50 29.24
N ASN A 5 0.43 3.78 29.17
CA ASN A 5 0.27 2.35 29.47
C ASN A 5 0.27 1.46 28.21
N ALA A 6 0.76 1.93 27.06
CA ALA A 6 0.93 1.11 25.86
C ALA A 6 1.98 0.01 26.12
N ALA A 7 1.55 -1.09 26.72
CA ALA A 7 2.36 -2.29 26.88
C ALA A 7 2.66 -2.85 25.48
N LEU A 8 3.90 -3.31 25.29
CA LEU A 8 4.28 -4.02 24.08
C LEU A 8 3.46 -5.29 23.99
N ASP A 9 2.48 -5.31 23.08
CA ASP A 9 1.75 -6.52 22.72
C ASP A 9 2.70 -7.46 21.95
N PRO A 10 3.03 -8.65 22.50
CA PRO A 10 3.92 -9.60 21.83
C PRO A 10 3.43 -9.99 20.43
N VAL A 11 2.11 -10.02 20.22
CA VAL A 11 1.51 -10.32 18.90
C VAL A 11 1.80 -9.19 17.92
N GLY A 12 1.57 -7.94 18.32
CA GLY A 12 1.95 -6.76 17.53
C GLY A 12 3.44 -6.70 17.19
N VAL A 13 4.32 -7.02 18.15
CA VAL A 13 5.78 -7.09 17.92
C VAL A 13 6.13 -8.19 16.92
N ALA A 14 5.58 -9.39 17.10
CA ALA A 14 5.80 -10.51 16.17
C ALA A 14 5.28 -10.20 14.76
N ALA A 15 4.10 -9.58 14.65
CA ALA A 15 3.52 -9.15 13.39
C ALA A 15 4.40 -8.09 12.69
N GLY A 16 4.93 -7.11 13.45
CA GLY A 16 5.85 -6.10 12.93
C GLY A 16 7.15 -6.72 12.40
N LEU A 17 7.74 -7.65 13.15
CA LEU A 17 8.95 -8.37 12.73
C LEU A 17 8.69 -9.23 11.49
N ALA A 18 7.57 -9.96 11.45
CA ALA A 18 7.17 -10.76 10.30
C ALA A 18 6.96 -9.86 9.06
N GLY A 19 6.35 -8.69 9.24
CA GLY A 19 6.20 -7.67 8.19
C GLY A 19 7.55 -7.17 7.68
N ALA A 20 8.49 -6.88 8.56
CA ALA A 20 9.84 -6.44 8.19
C ALA A 20 10.60 -7.52 7.41
N VAL A 21 10.53 -8.78 7.86
CA VAL A 21 11.13 -9.94 7.16
C VAL A 21 10.50 -10.12 5.77
N SER A 22 9.17 -10.06 5.68
CA SER A 22 8.44 -10.13 4.40
C SER A 22 8.89 -9.02 3.43
N MET A 23 9.04 -7.79 3.93
CA MET A 23 9.51 -6.65 3.12
C MET A 23 10.97 -6.84 2.66
N ALA A 24 11.84 -7.35 3.53
CA ALA A 24 13.22 -7.66 3.18
C ALA A 24 13.29 -8.73 2.07
N PHE A 25 12.52 -9.82 2.19
CA PHE A 25 12.45 -10.84 1.13
C PHE A 25 11.89 -10.26 -0.18
N GLY A 26 10.81 -9.49 -0.12
CA GLY A 26 10.21 -8.86 -1.31
C GLY A 26 11.19 -7.96 -2.06
N THR A 27 11.93 -7.12 -1.34
CA THR A 27 12.93 -6.21 -1.93
C THR A 27 14.12 -6.97 -2.54
N VAL A 28 14.64 -7.99 -1.84
CA VAL A 28 15.76 -8.81 -2.33
C VAL A 28 15.35 -9.65 -3.55
N LEU A 29 14.19 -10.31 -3.51
CA LEU A 29 13.74 -11.19 -4.59
C LEU A 29 13.40 -10.40 -5.86
N THR A 30 12.78 -9.22 -5.70
CA THR A 30 12.50 -8.30 -6.82
C THR A 30 13.80 -7.85 -7.49
N ARG A 31 14.83 -7.53 -6.72
CA ARG A 31 16.17 -7.19 -7.24
C ARG A 31 16.89 -8.39 -7.88
N LYS A 32 16.66 -9.61 -7.40
CA LYS A 32 17.30 -10.82 -7.91
C LYS A 32 16.71 -11.28 -9.25
N TRP A 33 15.39 -11.22 -9.40
CA TRP A 33 14.70 -11.84 -10.54
C TRP A 33 14.42 -10.91 -11.72
N GLN A 34 14.42 -9.58 -11.50
CA GLN A 34 14.30 -8.52 -12.53
C GLN A 34 13.66 -8.98 -13.86
N PRO A 35 12.35 -9.27 -13.85
CA PRO A 35 11.69 -9.76 -15.05
C PRO A 35 11.74 -8.69 -16.16
N PRO A 36 11.86 -9.11 -17.45
CA PRO A 36 11.97 -8.20 -18.58
C PRO A 36 10.61 -7.60 -18.97
N VAL A 37 9.89 -7.06 -18.00
CA VAL A 37 8.58 -6.40 -18.18
C VAL A 37 8.62 -4.98 -17.61
N PRO A 38 7.78 -4.06 -18.11
CA PRO A 38 7.67 -2.73 -17.53
C PRO A 38 7.31 -2.78 -16.04
N LEU A 39 7.86 -1.84 -15.25
CA LEU A 39 7.63 -1.77 -13.80
C LEU A 39 6.14 -1.70 -13.44
N LEU A 40 5.33 -0.99 -14.22
CA LEU A 40 3.88 -0.93 -14.03
C LEU A 40 3.24 -2.32 -14.17
N THR A 41 3.62 -3.08 -15.19
CA THR A 41 3.12 -4.44 -15.42
C THR A 41 3.53 -5.38 -14.29
N PHE A 42 4.78 -5.28 -13.84
CA PHE A 42 5.26 -6.05 -12.69
C PHE A 42 4.46 -5.74 -11.42
N THR A 43 4.26 -4.45 -11.13
CA THR A 43 3.50 -3.99 -9.96
C THR A 43 2.03 -4.43 -10.03
N ALA A 44 1.42 -4.37 -11.20
CA ALA A 44 0.04 -4.84 -11.40
C ALA A 44 -0.10 -6.34 -11.09
N TRP A 45 0.81 -7.17 -11.60
CA TRP A 45 0.84 -8.60 -11.27
C TRP A 45 1.16 -8.87 -9.80
N GLN A 46 2.05 -8.08 -9.20
CA GLN A 46 2.37 -8.19 -7.77
C GLN A 46 1.15 -7.90 -6.90
N LEU A 47 0.39 -6.84 -7.20
CA LEU A 47 -0.83 -6.50 -6.48
C LEU A 47 -1.94 -7.53 -6.70
N ALA A 48 -2.10 -8.04 -7.93
CA ALA A 48 -3.09 -9.07 -8.23
C ALA A 48 -2.78 -10.37 -7.47
N ALA A 49 -1.53 -10.84 -7.50
CA ALA A 49 -1.09 -12.02 -6.77
C ALA A 49 -1.20 -11.82 -5.25
N GLY A 50 -0.77 -10.66 -4.74
CA GLY A 50 -0.89 -10.31 -3.32
C GLY A 50 -2.34 -10.29 -2.86
N GLY A 51 -3.23 -9.66 -3.62
CA GLY A 51 -4.67 -9.64 -3.35
C GLY A 51 -5.28 -11.05 -3.36
N LEU A 52 -4.90 -11.88 -4.33
CA LEU A 52 -5.36 -13.27 -4.42
C LEU A 52 -4.91 -14.10 -3.21
N LEU A 53 -3.67 -13.93 -2.76
CA LEU A 53 -3.13 -14.60 -1.57
C LEU A 53 -3.83 -14.14 -0.27
N LEU A 54 -4.36 -12.91 -0.24
CA LEU A 54 -5.13 -12.40 0.89
C LEU A 54 -6.55 -12.96 0.95
N VAL A 55 -7.15 -13.38 -0.18
CA VAL A 55 -8.52 -13.95 -0.21
C VAL A 55 -8.72 -15.08 0.80
N PRO A 56 -7.91 -16.17 0.84
CA PRO A 56 -8.12 -17.23 1.81
C PRO A 56 -7.96 -16.77 3.26
N VAL A 57 -7.07 -15.80 3.51
CA VAL A 57 -6.89 -15.22 4.85
C VAL A 57 -8.15 -14.45 5.27
N ALA A 58 -8.68 -13.61 4.39
CA ALA A 58 -9.93 -12.90 4.62
C ALA A 58 -11.09 -13.88 4.89
N LEU A 59 -11.22 -14.95 4.10
CA LEU A 59 -12.28 -15.94 4.30
C LEU A 59 -12.20 -16.71 5.63
N VAL A 60 -11.01 -16.86 6.21
CA VAL A 60 -10.80 -17.59 7.48
C VAL A 60 -10.92 -16.68 8.70
N PHE A 61 -10.43 -15.45 8.61
CA PHE A 61 -10.27 -14.56 9.77
C PHE A 61 -11.26 -13.40 9.81
N ASP A 62 -11.82 -12.95 8.69
CA ASP A 62 -12.81 -11.88 8.71
C ASP A 62 -14.20 -12.40 9.13
N PRO A 63 -14.98 -11.60 9.87
CA PRO A 63 -16.39 -11.86 10.05
C PRO A 63 -17.11 -11.91 8.69
N PRO A 64 -18.31 -12.53 8.59
CA PRO A 64 -19.05 -12.63 7.35
C PRO A 64 -19.16 -11.27 6.66
N ILE A 65 -18.48 -11.13 5.52
CA ILE A 65 -18.45 -9.86 4.78
C ILE A 65 -19.87 -9.62 4.25
N PRO A 66 -20.57 -8.57 4.70
CA PRO A 66 -21.91 -8.29 4.19
C PRO A 66 -21.84 -8.01 2.69
N MET A 67 -22.91 -8.34 1.97
CA MET A 67 -22.99 -8.07 0.54
C MET A 67 -22.70 -6.57 0.28
N PRO A 68 -21.71 -6.25 -0.57
CA PRO A 68 -21.33 -4.86 -0.77
C PRO A 68 -22.48 -4.10 -1.41
N THR A 69 -22.79 -2.93 -0.84
CA THR A 69 -23.76 -2.01 -1.43
C THR A 69 -23.18 -1.39 -2.71
N GLY A 70 -24.04 -0.80 -3.56
CA GLY A 70 -23.59 -0.05 -4.74
C GLY A 70 -22.56 1.04 -4.38
N THR A 71 -22.73 1.70 -3.24
CA THR A 71 -21.78 2.69 -2.72
C THR A 71 -20.43 2.06 -2.36
N ASN A 72 -20.41 0.87 -1.76
CA ASN A 72 -19.15 0.18 -1.46
C ASN A 72 -18.41 -0.21 -2.74
N VAL A 73 -19.13 -0.70 -3.75
CA VAL A 73 -18.54 -1.04 -5.05
C VAL A 73 -17.96 0.20 -5.73
N LEU A 74 -18.68 1.31 -5.73
CA LEU A 74 -18.17 2.58 -6.26
C LEU A 74 -16.95 3.09 -5.49
N GLY A 75 -16.96 2.98 -4.16
CA GLY A 75 -15.82 3.33 -3.31
C GLY A 75 -14.58 2.47 -3.62
N LEU A 76 -14.77 1.15 -3.76
CA LEU A 76 -13.69 0.22 -4.14
C LEU A 76 -13.17 0.51 -5.56
N ALA A 77 -14.06 0.80 -6.51
CA ALA A 77 -13.66 1.18 -7.86
C ALA A 77 -12.86 2.48 -7.88
N TRP A 78 -13.27 3.48 -7.10
CA TRP A 78 -12.51 4.73 -6.94
C TRP A 78 -11.12 4.49 -6.33
N LEU A 79 -11.04 3.77 -5.22
CA LEU A 79 -9.78 3.47 -4.55
C LEU A 79 -8.83 2.65 -5.43
N GLY A 80 -9.37 1.65 -6.14
CA GLY A 80 -8.57 0.79 -7.03
C GLY A 80 -8.10 1.50 -8.30
N LEU A 81 -9.02 2.17 -9.02
CA LEU A 81 -8.70 2.77 -10.32
C LEU A 81 -7.98 4.10 -10.18
N ILE A 82 -8.50 5.00 -9.33
CA ILE A 82 -7.97 6.34 -9.15
C ILE A 82 -6.89 6.34 -8.07
N GLY A 83 -7.23 5.84 -6.87
CA GLY A 83 -6.33 5.85 -5.72
C GLY A 83 -5.04 5.07 -5.96
N ALA A 84 -5.14 3.89 -6.58
CA ALA A 84 -3.98 3.04 -6.88
C ALA A 84 -3.56 3.14 -8.36
N GLY A 85 -4.41 2.73 -9.31
CA GLY A 85 -4.03 2.57 -10.72
C GLY A 85 -3.47 3.83 -11.38
N LEU A 86 -4.24 4.92 -11.37
CA LEU A 86 -3.84 6.21 -11.95
C LEU A 86 -2.64 6.80 -11.21
N THR A 87 -2.64 6.77 -9.87
CA THR A 87 -1.52 7.25 -9.05
C THR A 87 -0.21 6.52 -9.38
N TYR A 88 -0.21 5.19 -9.45
CA TYR A 88 0.98 4.42 -9.83
C TYR A 88 1.45 4.74 -11.24
N PHE A 89 0.52 4.88 -12.20
CA PHE A 89 0.86 5.28 -13.56
C PHE A 89 1.57 6.64 -13.60
N LEU A 90 1.00 7.64 -12.92
CA LEU A 90 1.58 8.99 -12.82
C LEU A 90 2.93 8.97 -12.10
N TRP A 91 3.04 8.21 -11.02
CA TRP A 91 4.27 8.05 -10.26
C TRP A 91 5.41 7.45 -11.09
N PHE A 92 5.17 6.31 -11.74
CA PHE A 92 6.20 5.67 -12.56
C PHE A 92 6.58 6.52 -13.77
N ARG A 93 5.60 7.17 -14.40
CA ARG A 93 5.86 8.13 -15.47
C ARG A 93 6.67 9.33 -14.97
N GLY A 94 6.39 9.83 -13.77
CA GLY A 94 7.14 10.90 -13.12
C GLY A 94 8.59 10.51 -12.86
N ILE A 95 8.82 9.38 -12.19
CA ILE A 95 10.18 8.86 -11.93
C ILE A 95 10.97 8.68 -13.23
N SER A 96 10.33 8.21 -14.31
CA SER A 96 11.02 8.02 -15.59
C SER A 96 11.50 9.31 -16.26
N ARG A 97 11.02 10.48 -15.80
CA ARG A 97 11.28 11.81 -16.40
C ARG A 97 11.99 12.78 -15.47
N LEU A 98 12.08 12.48 -14.18
CA LEU A 98 12.60 13.38 -13.15
C LEU A 98 13.92 12.86 -12.60
N GLU A 99 14.80 13.79 -12.21
CA GLU A 99 16.05 13.44 -11.53
C GLU A 99 15.79 12.87 -10.12
N PRO A 100 16.66 11.96 -9.63
CA PRO A 100 16.48 11.30 -8.33
C PRO A 100 16.30 12.26 -7.15
N THR A 101 16.96 13.43 -7.19
CA THR A 101 16.84 14.48 -6.16
C THR A 101 15.41 15.01 -6.06
N VAL A 102 14.76 15.29 -7.20
CA VAL A 102 13.38 15.79 -7.24
C VAL A 102 12.41 14.71 -6.77
N VAL A 103 12.61 13.46 -7.19
CA VAL A 103 11.81 12.31 -6.76
C VAL A 103 11.87 12.14 -5.23
N SER A 104 13.04 12.35 -4.63
CA SER A 104 13.22 12.24 -3.18
C SER A 104 12.40 13.29 -2.41
N LEU A 105 12.27 14.51 -2.96
CA LEU A 105 11.44 15.57 -2.38
C LEU A 105 9.94 15.24 -2.44
N LEU A 106 9.50 14.56 -3.52
CA LEU A 106 8.09 14.13 -3.65
C LEU A 106 7.67 13.18 -2.51
N GLY A 107 8.59 12.35 -2.01
CA GLY A 107 8.34 11.48 -0.87
C GLY A 107 7.95 12.24 0.40
N PHE A 108 8.52 13.43 0.62
CA PHE A 108 8.21 14.28 1.76
C PHE A 108 6.88 15.05 1.61
N LEU A 109 6.37 15.20 0.38
CA LEU A 109 5.06 15.82 0.17
C LEU A 109 3.92 14.97 0.70
N SER A 110 4.05 13.63 0.70
CA SER A 110 3.01 12.73 1.20
C SER A 110 2.64 12.96 2.67
N PRO A 111 3.58 12.98 3.64
CA PRO A 111 3.23 13.32 5.01
C PRO A 111 2.76 14.78 5.15
N GLY A 112 3.31 15.70 4.36
CA GLY A 112 2.86 17.11 4.38
C GLY A 112 1.40 17.28 3.96
N THR A 113 0.99 16.66 2.85
CA THR A 113 -0.41 16.69 2.39
C THR A 113 -1.33 15.96 3.35
N ALA A 114 -0.90 14.84 3.94
CA ALA A 114 -1.66 14.14 4.97
C ALA A 114 -1.93 15.01 6.20
N VAL A 115 -0.91 15.75 6.69
CA VAL A 115 -1.07 16.69 7.81
C VAL A 115 -2.02 17.84 7.45
N LEU A 116 -1.87 18.43 6.26
CA LEU A 116 -2.72 19.52 5.80
C LEU A 116 -4.19 19.09 5.65
N LEU A 117 -4.43 17.95 5.02
CA LEU A 117 -5.78 17.39 4.89
C LEU A 117 -6.35 17.02 6.26
N GLY A 118 -5.55 16.41 7.13
CA GLY A 118 -5.97 16.12 8.50
C GLY A 118 -6.39 17.40 9.23
N TRP A 119 -5.57 18.44 9.19
CA TRP A 119 -5.89 19.73 9.81
C TRP A 119 -7.15 20.41 9.21
N LEU A 120 -7.42 20.24 7.92
CA LEU A 120 -8.57 20.86 7.25
C LEU A 120 -9.90 20.10 7.45
N PHE A 121 -9.84 18.78 7.66
CA PHE A 121 -11.03 17.92 7.60
C PHE A 121 -11.27 17.08 8.87
N LEU A 122 -10.28 16.93 9.76
CA LEU A 122 -10.44 16.28 11.06
C LEU A 122 -10.47 17.38 12.14
N ASP A 123 -11.67 17.89 12.43
CA ASP A 123 -11.95 18.69 13.63
C ASP A 123 -11.80 17.84 14.91
#